data_AF-A0A9J2Q433-F1
#
_entry.id   AF-A0A9J2Q433-F1
#
_cell.length_a   1.000
_cell.length_b   1.000
_cell.length_c   1.000
_cell.angle_alpha   90.00
_cell.angle_beta   90.00
_cell.angle_gamma   90.00
#
_symmetry.space_group_name_H-M   'P 1'
#
loop_
_entity.id
_entity.type
_entity.pdbx_description
1 polymer ?
#
loop_
_entity_poly.entity_id
_entity_poly.type
_entity_poly.pdbx_seq_one_letter_code
_entity_poly.pdbx_strand_id
1 'polypeptide(L)'
;MERAWLALGVVLAAVVFGAFGKSQRLALWSGCDDDDVICKGQWSRAEDNETAKCVPAKTCFIDDDCFAGSCLGIAVGTCNCGACVPLAKCDDDSNCGGLKGACNNQTMLCDCDRGFKLNGFESHFDALLKFCNQENCEPNTDSCFGLPCNSGTCACF
;
A
#
# COMPACT_ATOMS: atom_id res chain seq x y z
N MET A 1 7.44 56.54 -51.21
CA MET A 1 8.05 56.25 -49.90
C MET A 1 7.78 54.77 -49.63
N GLU A 2 8.60 53.83 -50.12
CA GLU A 2 9.89 53.40 -49.54
C GLU A 2 9.73 52.99 -48.06
N ARG A 3 10.07 51.79 -47.56
CA ARG A 3 10.80 50.61 -48.05
C ARG A 3 10.39 49.35 -47.26
N ALA A 4 10.49 48.20 -47.93
CA ALA A 4 10.61 46.85 -47.36
C ALA A 4 11.70 46.75 -46.29
N TRP A 5 11.56 45.86 -45.29
CA TRP A 5 12.62 44.95 -44.82
C TRP A 5 12.02 43.71 -44.14
N LEU A 6 12.63 42.57 -44.46
CA LEU A 6 12.33 41.21 -44.05
C LEU A 6 12.88 40.89 -42.66
N ALA A 7 12.29 39.86 -42.06
CA ALA A 7 12.91 38.78 -41.27
C ALA A 7 14.19 39.08 -40.46
N LEU A 8 14.14 38.76 -39.16
CA LEU A 8 15.09 37.89 -38.43
C LEU A 8 14.98 38.18 -36.92
N GLY A 9 14.65 37.16 -36.14
CA GLY A 9 14.65 37.20 -34.68
C GLY A 9 15.05 35.86 -34.10
N VAL A 10 16.10 35.26 -34.66
CA VAL A 10 16.80 34.09 -34.12
C VAL A 10 17.78 34.57 -33.05
N VAL A 11 17.68 33.95 -31.87
CA VAL A 11 18.72 33.80 -30.85
C VAL A 11 19.26 35.09 -30.23
N LEU A 12 18.97 35.28 -28.94
CA LEU A 12 19.97 35.74 -27.98
C LEU A 12 19.71 35.05 -26.63
N ALA A 13 20.44 33.97 -26.41
CA ALA A 13 20.66 33.40 -25.09
C ALA A 13 21.36 34.47 -24.23
N ALA A 14 20.63 35.06 -23.30
CA ALA A 14 21.19 35.99 -22.33
C ALA A 14 21.99 35.20 -21.29
N VAL A 15 23.28 35.03 -21.58
CA VAL A 15 24.31 34.74 -20.60
C VAL A 15 24.46 35.99 -19.73
N VAL A 16 23.91 35.95 -18.52
CA VAL A 16 24.36 36.80 -17.40
C VAL A 16 24.87 35.86 -16.32
N PHE A 17 26.17 35.56 -16.39
CA PHE A 17 26.92 35.05 -15.25
C PHE A 17 26.95 36.15 -14.18
N GLY A 18 26.17 35.95 -13.12
CA GLY A 18 26.15 36.81 -11.95
C GLY A 18 25.63 36.05 -10.75
N ALA A 19 26.53 35.80 -9.80
CA ALA A 19 26.32 35.15 -8.50
C ALA A 19 26.00 33.65 -8.52
N PHE A 20 27.08 32.85 -8.61
CA PHE A 20 27.13 31.51 -8.01
C PHE A 20 26.73 31.60 -6.53
N GLY A 21 25.49 31.24 -6.23
CA GLY A 21 25.09 30.84 -4.88
C GLY A 21 25.84 29.56 -4.53
N LYS A 22 26.87 29.69 -3.69
CA LYS A 22 27.59 28.58 -3.06
C LYS A 22 26.59 27.67 -2.35
N SER A 23 26.18 26.58 -3.00
CA SER A 23 25.67 25.40 -2.30
C SER A 23 26.86 24.73 -1.60
N GLN A 24 27.24 25.26 -0.44
CA GLN A 24 28.14 24.57 0.48
C GLN A 24 27.33 23.53 1.25
N ARG A 25 27.25 22.32 0.71
CA ARG A 25 27.02 21.10 1.49
C ARG A 25 27.95 19.99 1.00
N LEU A 26 29.23 20.33 0.97
CA LEU A 26 30.33 19.41 0.73
C LEU A 26 31.49 19.85 1.65
N ALA A 27 31.28 19.63 2.94
CA ALA A 27 32.32 19.53 3.98
C ALA A 27 31.63 19.34 5.34
N LEU A 28 31.34 18.09 5.72
CA LEU A 28 31.46 17.66 7.11
C LEU A 28 31.41 16.12 7.22
N TRP A 29 32.29 15.44 6.49
CA TRP A 29 32.67 14.06 6.79
C TRP A 29 34.08 14.09 7.36
N SER A 30 34.21 14.70 8.54
CA SER A 30 35.43 14.65 9.35
C SER A 30 35.06 15.13 10.76
N GLY A 31 34.87 14.18 11.67
CA GLY A 31 34.68 14.45 13.09
C GLY A 31 33.27 14.14 13.58
N CYS A 32 32.96 12.85 13.72
CA CYS A 32 32.01 12.41 14.73
C CYS A 32 32.83 11.60 15.73
N ASP A 33 33.17 12.22 16.86
CA ASP A 33 33.62 11.49 18.05
C ASP A 33 32.38 11.03 18.83
N ASP A 34 32.50 9.95 19.60
CA ASP A 34 31.39 9.18 20.23
C ASP A 34 30.45 10.00 21.17
N ASP A 35 30.77 11.26 21.44
CA ASP A 35 30.09 12.08 22.45
C ASP A 35 29.21 13.21 21.88
N ASP A 36 29.11 13.36 20.55
CA ASP A 36 28.43 14.51 19.95
C ASP A 36 26.90 14.32 19.77
N VAL A 37 26.11 15.02 20.60
CA VAL A 37 24.64 14.96 20.65
C VAL A 37 23.98 15.45 19.34
N ILE A 38 24.68 16.26 18.55
CA ILE A 38 24.14 16.84 17.31
C ILE A 38 24.01 15.79 16.20
N CYS A 39 24.83 14.74 16.19
CA CYS A 39 24.68 13.62 15.26
C CYS A 39 23.50 12.71 15.60
N LYS A 40 23.02 12.69 16.86
CA LYS A 40 21.85 11.91 17.28
C LYS A 40 20.52 12.50 16.76
N GLY A 41 20.49 13.79 16.40
CA GLY A 41 19.26 14.49 16.04
C GLY A 41 18.78 14.31 14.59
N GLN A 42 19.58 13.70 13.71
CA GLN A 42 19.24 13.53 12.29
C GLN A 42 19.02 12.07 11.85
N TRP A 43 19.12 11.12 12.79
CA TRP A 43 18.72 9.73 12.61
C TRP A 43 17.36 9.40 13.22
N SER A 44 16.74 10.32 13.95
CA SER A 44 15.42 10.11 14.61
C SER A 44 14.21 10.14 13.66
N ARG A 45 14.42 9.91 12.35
CA ARG A 45 13.37 9.51 11.39
C ARG A 45 13.55 8.09 10.85
N ALA A 46 14.65 7.44 11.20
CA ALA A 46 14.72 6.01 11.28
C ALA A 46 14.63 5.71 12.77
N GLU A 47 13.40 5.59 13.29
CA GLU A 47 13.23 4.84 14.54
C GLU A 47 13.53 3.39 14.19
N ASP A 48 14.82 3.13 14.19
CA ASP A 48 15.45 1.86 14.13
C ASP A 48 14.90 1.10 15.33
N ASN A 49 13.94 0.25 15.03
CA ASN A 49 13.58 -0.85 15.89
C ASN A 49 14.77 -1.83 15.89
N GLU A 50 15.93 -1.42 16.41
CA GLU A 50 17.11 -2.28 16.63
C GLU A 50 16.81 -3.39 17.65
N THR A 51 15.57 -3.47 18.15
CA THR A 51 15.07 -4.54 19.00
C THR A 51 13.85 -5.27 18.42
N ALA A 52 13.54 -5.08 17.13
CA ALA A 52 12.40 -5.72 16.47
C ALA A 52 12.67 -7.21 16.30
N LYS A 53 12.28 -7.98 17.30
CA LYS A 53 12.39 -9.44 17.24
C LYS A 53 11.18 -10.00 16.52
N CYS A 54 11.42 -10.95 15.63
CA CYS A 54 10.36 -11.75 15.07
C CYS A 54 9.58 -12.44 16.20
N VAL A 55 8.25 -12.36 16.14
CA VAL A 55 7.34 -13.01 17.09
C VAL A 55 6.71 -14.21 16.38
N PRO A 56 7.02 -15.46 16.79
CA PRO A 56 6.47 -16.64 16.15
C PRO A 56 4.95 -16.65 16.19
N ALA A 57 4.32 -17.10 15.11
CA ALA A 57 2.87 -17.21 14.96
C ALA A 57 2.08 -15.89 15.07
N LYS A 58 2.75 -14.72 15.08
CA LYS A 58 2.09 -13.42 14.97
C LYS A 58 1.39 -13.33 13.60
N THR A 59 0.15 -12.83 13.57
CA THR A 59 -0.55 -12.52 12.32
C THR A 59 0.22 -11.49 11.50
N CYS A 60 0.31 -11.73 10.19
CA CYS A 60 1.00 -10.87 9.25
C CYS A 60 0.25 -10.83 7.92
N PHE A 61 0.52 -9.79 7.14
CA PHE A 61 0.00 -9.60 5.78
C PHE A 61 1.11 -9.35 4.76
N ILE A 62 2.34 -9.09 5.23
CA ILE A 62 3.58 -9.02 4.46
C ILE A 62 4.75 -9.52 5.31
N ASP A 63 5.90 -9.83 4.69
CA ASP A 63 7.10 -10.29 5.41
C ASP A 63 7.62 -9.26 6.43
N ASP A 64 7.51 -7.97 6.13
CA ASP A 64 7.98 -6.89 7.01
C ASP A 64 7.25 -6.87 8.37
N ASP A 65 6.02 -7.39 8.45
CA ASP A 65 5.29 -7.54 9.73
C ASP A 65 6.00 -8.51 10.70
N CYS A 66 6.88 -9.36 10.16
CA CYS A 66 7.64 -10.39 10.87
C CYS A 66 9.10 -9.99 11.15
N PHE A 67 9.54 -8.80 10.75
CA PHE A 67 10.92 -8.34 10.89
C PHE A 67 11.93 -9.32 10.25
N ALA A 68 12.79 -9.97 11.04
CA ALA A 68 13.76 -10.97 10.56
C ALA A 68 13.14 -12.34 10.21
N GLY A 69 11.81 -12.44 10.17
CA GLY A 69 11.08 -13.66 9.79
C GLY A 69 10.42 -13.55 8.41
N SER A 70 9.55 -14.51 8.10
CA SER A 70 8.72 -14.50 6.89
C SER A 70 7.26 -14.72 7.25
N CYS A 71 6.36 -14.11 6.47
CA CYS A 71 4.93 -14.25 6.63
C CYS A 71 4.42 -15.44 5.81
N LEU A 72 4.08 -16.54 6.49
CA LEU A 72 3.66 -17.77 5.84
C LEU A 72 2.13 -17.90 5.82
N GLY A 73 1.57 -18.12 4.63
CA GLY A 73 0.14 -18.35 4.43
C GLY A 73 -0.19 -18.57 2.95
N ILE A 74 -1.45 -18.88 2.66
CA ILE A 74 -1.95 -19.00 1.29
C ILE A 74 -2.32 -17.61 0.80
N ALA A 75 -1.69 -17.17 -0.30
CA ALA A 75 -1.97 -15.89 -0.95
C ALA A 75 -1.98 -14.70 0.03
N VAL A 76 -0.99 -14.65 0.93
CA VAL A 76 -0.84 -13.60 1.94
C VAL A 76 -0.90 -12.21 1.32
N GLY A 77 -1.61 -11.28 1.96
CA GLY A 77 -1.69 -9.88 1.52
C GLY A 77 -2.62 -9.65 0.34
N THR A 78 -3.42 -10.66 -0.05
CA THR A 78 -4.42 -10.55 -1.13
C THR A 78 -5.85 -10.73 -0.62
N CYS A 79 -6.84 -10.38 -1.42
CA CYS A 79 -8.24 -10.44 -1.01
C CYS A 79 -8.76 -11.86 -0.73
N ASN A 80 -9.32 -12.06 0.47
CA ASN A 80 -9.93 -13.32 0.91
C ASN A 80 -11.42 -13.36 0.60
N CYS A 81 -11.77 -13.83 -0.60
CA CYS A 81 -13.18 -14.04 -0.98
C CYS A 81 -13.86 -15.18 -0.24
N GLY A 82 -13.09 -16.10 0.35
CA GLY A 82 -13.62 -17.21 1.16
C GLY A 82 -14.28 -16.75 2.45
N ALA A 83 -14.07 -15.49 2.87
CA ALA A 83 -14.74 -14.92 4.02
C ALA A 83 -16.25 -14.71 3.80
N CYS A 84 -16.71 -14.55 2.55
CA CYS A 84 -18.15 -14.57 2.26
C CYS A 84 -18.64 -16.01 2.14
N VAL A 85 -19.37 -16.47 3.15
CA VAL A 85 -19.97 -17.82 3.16
C VAL A 85 -21.40 -17.72 2.64
N PRO A 86 -21.71 -18.27 1.44
CA PRO A 86 -23.06 -18.18 0.88
C PRO A 86 -24.06 -18.91 1.78
N LEU A 87 -25.29 -18.39 1.84
CA LEU A 87 -26.39 -18.92 2.64
C LEU A 87 -26.17 -18.88 4.16
N ALA A 88 -25.09 -18.26 4.65
CA ALA A 88 -24.98 -17.94 6.06
C ALA A 88 -26.04 -16.90 6.46
N LYS A 89 -26.59 -17.01 7.68
CA LYS A 89 -27.54 -16.01 8.19
C LYS A 89 -26.82 -14.67 8.39
N CYS A 90 -27.46 -13.57 7.98
CA CYS A 90 -26.92 -12.23 8.15
C CYS A 90 -28.00 -11.24 8.60
N ASP A 91 -27.59 -10.28 9.41
CA ASP A 91 -28.33 -9.05 9.69
C ASP A 91 -27.73 -7.88 8.89
N ASP A 92 -26.42 -7.92 8.62
CA ASP A 92 -25.71 -6.98 7.75
C ASP A 92 -24.51 -7.65 7.04
N ASP A 93 -23.81 -6.88 6.20
CA ASP A 93 -22.69 -7.37 5.39
C ASP A 93 -21.51 -7.89 6.22
N SER A 94 -21.34 -7.45 7.47
CA SER A 94 -20.27 -7.95 8.35
C SER A 94 -20.43 -9.44 8.65
N ASN A 95 -21.67 -9.95 8.66
CA ASN A 95 -21.93 -11.39 8.80
C ASN A 95 -21.56 -12.19 7.54
N CYS A 96 -21.44 -11.52 6.39
CA CYS A 96 -21.01 -12.09 5.12
C CYS A 96 -19.52 -11.88 4.85
N GLY A 97 -18.73 -11.82 5.92
CA GLY A 97 -17.30 -11.53 5.86
C GLY A 97 -16.98 -10.09 5.51
N GLY A 98 -17.96 -9.19 5.54
CA GLY A 98 -17.81 -7.78 5.19
C GLY A 98 -18.06 -7.43 3.72
N LEU A 99 -18.35 -8.42 2.85
CA LEU A 99 -18.60 -8.15 1.44
C LEU A 99 -19.81 -7.24 1.25
N LYS A 100 -19.56 -6.02 0.76
CA LYS A 100 -20.59 -5.00 0.59
C LYS A 100 -21.71 -5.46 -0.35
N GLY A 101 -22.95 -5.36 0.11
CA GLY A 101 -24.15 -5.77 -0.60
C GLY A 101 -24.40 -7.28 -0.64
N ALA A 102 -23.63 -8.08 0.10
CA ALA A 102 -23.81 -9.53 0.15
C ALA A 102 -25.00 -9.92 1.03
N CYS A 103 -25.30 -9.22 2.12
CA CYS A 103 -26.44 -9.58 2.94
C CYS A 103 -27.76 -9.28 2.21
N ASN A 104 -28.58 -10.31 2.00
CA ASN A 104 -29.87 -10.18 1.35
C ASN A 104 -30.97 -9.97 2.38
N ASN A 105 -31.46 -8.73 2.49
CA ASN A 105 -32.49 -8.34 3.47
C ASN A 105 -33.86 -9.02 3.25
N GLN A 106 -34.09 -9.69 2.11
CA GLN A 106 -35.32 -10.44 1.87
C GLN A 106 -35.25 -11.85 2.45
N THR A 107 -34.10 -12.51 2.31
CA THR A 107 -33.89 -13.89 2.77
C THR A 107 -33.20 -13.94 4.14
N MET A 108 -32.59 -12.83 4.58
CA MET A 108 -31.69 -12.73 5.72
C MET A 108 -30.49 -13.68 5.62
N LEU A 109 -30.01 -13.91 4.38
CA LEU A 109 -28.90 -14.79 4.06
C LEU A 109 -27.84 -14.07 3.22
N CYS A 110 -26.59 -14.49 3.35
CA CYS A 110 -25.49 -14.02 2.52
C CYS A 110 -25.63 -14.54 1.08
N ASP A 111 -25.71 -13.60 0.14
CA ASP A 111 -25.66 -13.81 -1.29
C ASP A 111 -24.34 -13.23 -1.83
N CYS A 112 -23.30 -14.05 -1.78
CA CYS A 112 -21.95 -13.63 -2.20
C CYS A 112 -21.87 -13.32 -3.70
N ASP A 113 -22.67 -14.00 -4.54
CA ASP A 113 -22.72 -13.72 -5.97
C ASP A 113 -23.32 -12.34 -6.23
N ARG A 114 -24.40 -11.99 -5.53
CA ARG A 114 -24.95 -10.62 -5.54
C ARG A 114 -23.93 -9.61 -5.03
N GLY A 115 -23.22 -9.89 -3.94
CA GLY A 115 -22.17 -9.02 -3.41
C GLY A 115 -21.10 -8.71 -4.46
N PHE A 116 -20.53 -9.73 -5.11
CA PHE A 116 -19.53 -9.51 -6.16
C PHE A 116 -20.09 -8.79 -7.38
N LYS A 117 -21.33 -9.09 -7.81
CA LYS A 117 -21.99 -8.39 -8.91
C LYS A 117 -22.19 -6.90 -8.64
N LEU A 118 -22.58 -6.54 -7.42
CA LEU A 118 -22.73 -5.14 -7.01
C LEU A 118 -21.41 -4.37 -6.99
N ASN A 119 -20.28 -5.07 -6.86
CA ASN A 119 -18.94 -4.49 -6.84
C ASN A 119 -18.19 -4.63 -8.18
N GLY A 120 -18.90 -4.93 -9.27
CA GLY A 120 -18.37 -4.84 -10.63
C GLY A 120 -17.88 -6.14 -11.27
N PHE A 121 -18.09 -7.29 -10.64
CA PHE A 121 -17.80 -8.60 -11.24
C PHE A 121 -19.02 -9.18 -11.95
N GLU A 122 -18.81 -10.07 -12.93
CA GLU A 122 -19.94 -10.71 -13.61
C GLU A 122 -20.62 -11.79 -12.75
N SER A 123 -19.86 -12.40 -11.84
CA SER A 123 -20.31 -13.43 -10.91
C SER A 123 -19.28 -13.64 -9.80
N HIS A 124 -19.64 -14.43 -8.79
CA HIS A 124 -18.68 -14.94 -7.80
C HIS A 124 -17.51 -15.69 -8.48
N PHE A 125 -17.78 -16.46 -9.53
CA PHE A 125 -16.74 -17.20 -10.25
C PHE A 125 -15.79 -16.28 -11.02
N ASP A 126 -16.31 -15.17 -11.56
CA ASP A 126 -15.47 -14.14 -12.20
C ASP A 126 -14.52 -13.48 -11.19
N ALA A 127 -15.02 -13.17 -9.99
CA ALA A 127 -14.19 -12.69 -8.88
C ALA A 127 -13.12 -13.72 -8.48
N LEU A 128 -13.47 -15.02 -8.40
CA LEU A 128 -12.49 -16.07 -8.09
C LEU A 128 -11.32 -16.11 -9.10
N LEU A 129 -11.61 -15.86 -10.38
CA LEU A 129 -10.61 -15.90 -11.45
C LEU A 129 -9.78 -14.64 -11.61
N LYS A 130 -10.27 -13.48 -11.15
CA LYS A 130 -9.63 -12.19 -11.42
C LYS A 130 -9.20 -11.42 -10.18
N PHE A 131 -9.71 -11.79 -9.00
CA PHE A 131 -9.63 -10.95 -7.81
C PHE A 131 -9.20 -11.73 -6.57
N CYS A 132 -9.92 -12.81 -6.29
CA CYS A 132 -9.70 -13.61 -5.10
C CYS A 132 -8.31 -14.25 -5.12
N ASN A 133 -7.57 -14.11 -4.02
CA ASN A 133 -6.19 -14.60 -3.90
C ASN A 133 -5.21 -13.99 -4.93
N GLN A 134 -5.57 -12.89 -5.59
CA GLN A 134 -4.78 -12.27 -6.68
C GLN A 134 -4.54 -10.79 -6.44
N GLU A 135 -5.60 -10.04 -6.13
CA GLU A 135 -5.45 -8.60 -5.88
C GLU A 135 -4.88 -8.33 -4.50
N ASN A 136 -3.83 -7.51 -4.47
CA ASN A 136 -3.22 -7.04 -3.24
C ASN A 136 -4.21 -6.18 -2.46
N CYS A 137 -4.14 -6.23 -1.13
CA CYS A 137 -5.05 -5.49 -0.29
C CYS A 137 -4.36 -4.85 0.90
N GLU A 138 -4.94 -3.73 1.35
CA GLU A 138 -4.55 -3.09 2.58
C GLU A 138 -5.47 -3.58 3.72
N PRO A 139 -4.92 -4.21 4.78
CA PRO A 139 -5.72 -4.75 5.87
C PRO A 139 -6.58 -3.68 6.55
N ASN A 140 -7.80 -4.06 6.95
CA ASN A 140 -8.77 -3.17 7.61
C ASN A 140 -9.24 -1.96 6.77
N THR A 141 -9.11 -2.05 5.46
CA THR A 141 -9.63 -1.04 4.52
C THR A 141 -10.68 -1.65 3.59
N ASP A 142 -11.18 -0.82 2.68
CA ASP A 142 -12.14 -1.21 1.65
C ASP A 142 -11.51 -1.83 0.38
N SER A 143 -10.20 -2.11 0.37
CA SER A 143 -9.50 -2.67 -0.82
C SER A 143 -10.18 -3.92 -1.38
N CYS A 144 -10.81 -4.73 -0.52
CA CYS A 144 -11.49 -5.95 -0.92
C CYS A 144 -13.02 -5.86 -0.93
N PHE A 145 -13.58 -4.67 -1.16
CA PHE A 145 -15.02 -4.43 -1.09
C PHE A 145 -15.62 -4.82 0.28
N GLY A 146 -14.83 -4.59 1.32
CA GLY A 146 -15.15 -4.92 2.72
C GLY A 146 -14.74 -6.32 3.18
N LEU A 147 -14.33 -7.22 2.28
CA LEU A 147 -13.74 -8.51 2.66
C LEU A 147 -12.36 -8.31 3.35
N PRO A 148 -11.92 -9.27 4.18
CA PRO A 148 -10.59 -9.23 4.75
C PRO A 148 -9.50 -9.62 3.73
N CYS A 149 -8.27 -9.24 4.06
CA CYS A 149 -7.07 -9.80 3.44
C CYS A 149 -6.80 -11.21 3.95
N ASN A 150 -6.19 -12.06 3.12
CA ASN A 150 -5.57 -13.30 3.55
C ASN A 150 -4.39 -12.98 4.47
N SER A 151 -4.51 -13.36 5.73
CA SER A 151 -3.43 -13.26 6.71
C SER A 151 -2.55 -14.51 6.67
N GLY A 152 -1.26 -14.32 6.91
CA GLY A 152 -0.32 -15.37 7.27
C GLY A 152 0.01 -15.37 8.76
N THR A 153 1.00 -16.18 9.10
CA THR A 153 1.62 -16.23 10.42
C THR A 153 3.13 -16.13 10.28
N CYS A 154 3.77 -15.38 11.18
CA CYS A 154 5.21 -15.21 11.16
C CYS A 154 5.95 -16.49 11.53
N ALA A 155 6.88 -16.89 10.66
CA ALA A 155 7.91 -17.88 10.93
C ALA A 155 9.24 -17.16 11.18
N CYS A 156 9.86 -17.45 12.32
CA CYS A 156 11.12 -16.85 12.74
C CYS A 156 12.27 -17.86 12.57
N PHE A 157 13.39 -17.41 12.02
CA PHE A 157 14.58 -18.23 11.73
C PHE A 157 15.80 -17.70 12.46
#